data_AF-A0A1I7HC89-F1
#
_entry.id   AF-A0A1I7HC89-F1
#
_cell.length_a   1.000
_cell.length_b   1.000
_cell.length_c   1.000
_cell.angle_alpha   90.00
_cell.angle_beta   90.00
_cell.angle_gamma   90.00
#
_symmetry.space_group_name_H-M   'P 1'
#
loop_
_entity.id
_entity.type
_entity.pdbx_description
1 polymer ?
#
loop_
_entity_poly.entity_id
_entity_poly.type
_entity_poly.pdbx_seq_one_letter_code
_entity_poly.pdbx_strand_id
1 'polypeptide(L)'
;MRSCTWQTLQDNDMMNGKITVFNFSSVYEEESFYQGDKSSCFCGSSKEALLLDMKDIPGTNCMCDDIAVTEIKERIAVNCCANNEGLNVEKETDSAALRDFLHGIHFIDSGNYHYMSYILLSMVKEPFSLVVFDHHPDMQPPKFGDILSCGGWVLKVLQDNPNVRDVHIIGADEKLISELPKEDRARVSFYTLDDIKTGRPKTEYPVYLSVDKDVVKREELITNWDQGEMNAYDLLGCIRELASDPERKLIGIDICGECAPDQEGIDVGAAIAGNDEFNRLVIDTI
;
A
#
# COMPACT_ATOMS: atom_id res chain seq x y z
N MET A 1 -14.11 -27.38 21.63
CA MET A 1 -12.71 -27.33 21.16
C MET A 1 -12.68 -27.84 19.73
N ARG A 2 -12.74 -26.93 18.75
CA ARG A 2 -12.47 -27.28 17.35
C ARG A 2 -11.11 -26.67 17.04
N SER A 3 -10.10 -27.53 16.94
CA SER A 3 -8.78 -27.14 16.45
C SER A 3 -8.90 -26.91 14.95
N CYS A 4 -8.77 -25.67 14.50
CA CYS A 4 -8.59 -25.35 13.10
C CYS A 4 -7.10 -25.61 12.79
N THR A 5 -6.81 -26.75 12.21
CA THR A 5 -5.47 -27.09 11.73
C THR A 5 -5.22 -26.32 10.44
N TRP A 6 -4.36 -25.31 10.52
CA TRP A 6 -3.72 -24.69 9.37
C TRP A 6 -2.87 -25.75 8.67
N GLN A 7 -3.42 -26.33 7.61
CA GLN A 7 -2.68 -27.21 6.73
C GLN A 7 -1.86 -26.29 5.82
N THR A 8 -0.56 -26.22 6.07
CA THR A 8 0.45 -25.58 5.23
C THR A 8 0.26 -26.04 3.78
N LEU A 9 -0.30 -25.16 2.96
CA LEU A 9 -0.28 -25.29 1.52
C LEU A 9 1.18 -25.16 1.07
N GLN A 10 1.55 -26.00 0.12
CA GLN A 10 2.87 -26.07 -0.49
C GLN A 10 3.31 -24.69 -0.99
N ASP A 11 4.60 -24.40 -0.82
CA ASP A 11 5.35 -23.24 -1.29
C ASP A 11 5.07 -22.94 -2.79
N ASN A 12 3.97 -22.27 -3.08
CA ASN A 12 3.87 -21.42 -4.25
C ASN A 12 4.38 -20.06 -3.78
N ASP A 13 5.54 -19.67 -4.30
CA ASP A 13 6.16 -18.37 -4.11
C ASP A 13 5.26 -17.31 -4.79
N MET A 14 4.13 -16.97 -4.14
CA MET A 14 2.99 -16.26 -4.73
C MET A 14 3.26 -14.77 -4.94
N MET A 15 4.23 -14.20 -4.23
CA MET A 15 5.13 -13.17 -4.73
C MET A 15 6.51 -13.40 -4.14
N ASN A 16 7.53 -13.66 -4.96
CA ASN A 16 8.92 -13.61 -4.50
C ASN A 16 9.40 -12.15 -4.28
N GLY A 17 8.46 -11.26 -3.94
CA GLY A 17 8.59 -9.81 -3.93
C GLY A 17 9.61 -9.37 -2.90
N LYS A 18 10.43 -8.37 -3.27
CA LYS A 18 11.29 -7.70 -2.30
C LYS A 18 10.39 -6.81 -1.44
N ILE A 19 10.53 -6.93 -0.12
CA ILE A 19 9.85 -6.03 0.82
C ILE A 19 10.63 -4.71 0.81
N THR A 20 9.89 -3.59 0.73
CA THR A 20 10.43 -2.24 0.92
C THR A 20 9.64 -1.55 2.02
N VAL A 21 10.33 -0.82 2.90
CA VAL A 21 9.72 -0.03 3.97
C VAL A 21 10.10 1.43 3.77
N PHE A 22 9.11 2.30 3.57
CA PHE A 22 9.27 3.74 3.44
C PHE A 22 9.02 4.41 4.79
N ASN A 23 10.09 4.76 5.51
CA ASN A 23 10.00 5.29 6.86
C ASN A 23 10.04 6.82 6.86
N PHE A 24 8.91 7.46 7.16
CA PHE A 24 8.78 8.92 7.19
C PHE A 24 8.66 9.49 8.61
N SER A 25 8.20 8.69 9.58
CA SER A 25 7.87 9.16 10.93
C SER A 25 8.72 8.54 12.04
N SER A 26 9.57 7.55 11.72
CA SER A 26 10.24 6.64 12.67
C SER A 26 9.35 5.54 13.27
N VAL A 27 8.06 5.42 12.90
CA VAL A 27 7.19 4.36 13.45
C VAL A 27 7.77 2.96 13.25
N TYR A 28 8.39 2.70 12.09
CA TYR A 28 8.96 1.40 11.78
C TYR A 28 10.21 1.05 12.59
N GLU A 29 10.88 2.00 13.24
CA GLU A 29 12.05 1.70 14.08
C GLU A 29 11.68 0.83 15.30
N GLU A 30 10.40 0.82 15.68
CA GLU A 30 9.85 0.03 16.78
C GLU A 30 9.13 -1.24 16.27
N GLU A 31 9.13 -1.49 14.96
CA GLU A 31 8.54 -2.67 14.32
C GLU A 31 9.60 -3.67 13.84
N SER A 32 9.19 -4.94 13.76
CA SER A 32 10.06 -6.09 13.53
C SER A 32 9.67 -6.94 12.32
N PHE A 33 8.48 -6.74 11.74
CA PHE A 33 7.94 -7.58 10.67
C PHE A 33 8.84 -7.67 9.42
N TYR A 34 9.66 -6.65 9.19
CA TYR A 34 10.57 -6.55 8.05
C TYR A 34 12.02 -6.91 8.40
N GLN A 35 12.32 -7.17 9.67
CA GLN A 35 13.65 -7.56 10.14
C GLN A 35 13.79 -9.08 9.95
N GLY A 36 14.65 -9.50 9.02
CA GLY A 36 14.89 -10.92 8.76
C GLY A 36 15.26 -11.69 10.03
N ASP A 37 14.70 -12.90 10.21
CA ASP A 37 14.94 -13.72 11.38
C ASP A 37 16.42 -14.12 11.45
N LYS A 38 17.16 -13.57 12.43
CA LYS A 38 18.57 -13.94 12.67
C LYS A 38 18.72 -15.36 13.24
N SER A 39 17.62 -16.05 13.57
CA SER A 39 17.62 -17.34 14.25
C SER A 39 17.15 -18.53 13.40
N SER A 40 16.42 -18.32 12.30
CA SER A 40 15.89 -19.40 11.46
C SER A 40 16.89 -19.89 10.42
N CYS A 41 17.80 -20.77 10.83
CA CYS A 41 18.71 -21.47 9.91
C CYS A 41 18.02 -22.63 9.13
N PHE A 42 16.68 -22.72 9.12
CA PHE A 42 15.99 -23.95 8.71
C PHE A 42 14.71 -23.80 7.85
N CYS A 43 14.35 -22.60 7.40
CA CYS A 43 13.44 -22.42 6.27
C CYS A 43 13.97 -21.25 5.41
N GLY A 44 14.08 -21.46 4.10
CA GLY A 44 14.91 -20.65 3.20
C GLY A 44 14.32 -19.32 2.75
N SER A 45 13.84 -18.46 3.66
CA SER A 45 13.24 -17.16 3.29
C SER A 45 13.69 -15.99 4.19
N SER A 46 15.00 -15.85 4.46
CA SER A 46 15.54 -14.61 5.04
C SER A 46 15.81 -13.57 3.94
N LYS A 47 14.75 -12.90 3.45
CA LYS A 47 14.92 -11.68 2.65
C LYS A 47 14.87 -10.46 3.56
N GLU A 48 16.03 -9.87 3.81
CA GLU A 48 16.13 -8.55 4.47
C GLU A 48 15.40 -7.51 3.61
N ALA A 49 14.45 -6.79 4.21
CA ALA A 49 13.71 -5.74 3.52
C ALA A 49 14.62 -4.55 3.16
N LEU A 50 14.29 -3.86 2.07
CA LEU A 50 14.90 -2.58 1.73
C LEU A 50 14.24 -1.48 2.57
N LEU A 51 14.93 -0.99 3.60
CA LEU A 51 14.48 0.17 4.39
C LEU A 51 14.95 1.46 3.70
N LEU A 52 14.01 2.30 3.28
CA LEU A 52 14.26 3.63 2.77
C LEU A 52 13.84 4.66 3.83
N ASP A 53 14.83 5.28 4.46
CA ASP A 53 14.60 6.43 5.34
C ASP A 53 14.20 7.64 4.48
N MET A 54 13.08 8.28 4.81
CA MET A 54 12.51 9.44 4.12
C MET A 54 12.33 10.65 5.06
N LYS A 55 12.75 10.53 6.33
CA LYS A 55 12.51 11.54 7.39
C LYS A 55 13.16 12.89 7.13
N ASP A 56 14.22 12.90 6.33
CA ASP A 56 14.97 14.11 5.94
C ASP A 56 14.35 14.86 4.74
N ILE A 57 13.34 14.28 4.09
CA ILE A 57 12.64 14.91 2.96
C ILE A 57 11.54 15.84 3.49
N PRO A 58 11.67 17.16 3.37
CA PRO A 58 10.66 18.10 3.84
C PRO A 58 9.41 18.05 2.95
N GLY A 59 8.30 18.58 3.46
CA GLY A 59 7.09 18.76 2.65
C GLY A 59 6.37 17.45 2.30
N THR A 60 6.45 16.44 3.18
CA THR A 60 5.95 15.07 2.97
C THR A 60 4.79 14.68 3.90
N ASN A 61 4.44 15.46 4.92
CA ASN A 61 3.39 15.07 5.87
C ASN A 61 2.00 15.52 5.37
N CYS A 62 1.10 14.56 5.08
CA CYS A 62 -0.24 14.72 4.45
C CYS A 62 -0.24 15.25 3.01
N MET A 63 0.82 15.96 2.62
CA MET A 63 1.05 16.51 1.29
C MET A 63 2.47 16.17 0.86
N CYS A 64 2.70 16.17 -0.45
CA CYS A 64 3.99 15.95 -1.06
C CYS A 64 4.19 16.96 -2.19
N ASP A 65 5.08 17.93 -1.99
CA ASP A 65 5.41 18.90 -3.04
C ASP A 65 6.28 18.29 -4.15
N ASP A 66 6.37 18.96 -5.29
CA ASP A 66 7.10 18.44 -6.46
C ASP A 66 8.60 18.20 -6.19
N ILE A 67 9.19 18.94 -5.24
CA ILE A 67 10.60 18.76 -4.85
C ILE A 67 10.73 17.45 -4.07
N ALA A 68 9.84 17.22 -3.11
CA ALA A 68 9.77 15.97 -2.34
C ALA A 68 9.48 14.75 -3.24
N VAL A 69 8.53 14.87 -4.17
CA VAL A 69 8.23 13.80 -5.15
C VAL A 69 9.47 13.44 -5.97
N THR A 70 10.25 14.45 -6.39
CA THR A 70 11.48 14.24 -7.17
C THR A 70 12.52 13.49 -6.34
N GLU A 71 12.82 13.98 -5.14
CA GLU A 71 13.78 13.35 -4.21
C GLU A 71 13.40 11.90 -3.88
N ILE A 72 12.12 11.62 -3.62
CA ILE A 72 11.61 10.26 -3.35
C ILE A 72 11.88 9.34 -4.54
N LYS A 73 11.57 9.79 -5.77
CA LYS A 73 11.80 9.00 -6.99
C LYS A 73 13.28 8.74 -7.24
N GLU A 74 14.14 9.73 -7.01
CA GLU A 74 15.58 9.57 -7.11
C GLU A 74 16.09 8.54 -6.09
N ARG A 75 15.62 8.61 -4.85
CA ARG A 75 16.00 7.68 -3.79
C ARG A 75 15.56 6.25 -4.07
N ILE A 76 14.35 6.06 -4.63
CA ILE A 76 13.89 4.77 -5.13
C ILE A 76 14.82 4.27 -6.24
N ALA A 77 15.07 5.08 -7.27
CA ALA A 77 15.87 4.70 -8.42
C ALA A 77 17.30 4.26 -8.03
N VAL A 78 17.95 5.01 -7.13
CA VAL A 78 19.30 4.70 -6.63
C VAL A 78 19.33 3.35 -5.91
N ASN A 79 18.31 3.02 -5.13
CA ASN A 79 18.28 1.80 -4.34
C ASN A 79 17.76 0.57 -5.11
N CYS A 80 16.87 0.73 -6.09
CA CYS A 80 16.37 -0.40 -6.87
C CYS A 80 17.24 -0.76 -8.09
N CYS A 81 17.94 0.22 -8.69
CA CYS A 81 18.69 0.04 -9.94
C CYS A 81 20.22 -0.09 -9.75
N ALA A 82 20.69 -0.34 -8.52
CA ALA A 82 22.11 -0.32 -8.17
C ALA A 82 22.94 -1.41 -8.89
N ASN A 83 23.40 -1.07 -10.09
CA ASN A 83 24.57 -1.64 -10.77
C ASN A 83 25.27 -0.66 -11.72
N ASN A 84 24.96 0.65 -11.77
CA ASN A 84 25.71 1.59 -12.62
C ASN A 84 25.82 2.99 -11.99
N GLU A 85 27.06 3.47 -11.86
CA GLU A 85 27.36 4.89 -11.69
C GLU A 85 26.82 5.67 -12.91
N GLY A 86 26.10 6.78 -12.68
CA GLY A 86 25.61 7.67 -13.74
C GLY A 86 24.14 7.50 -14.16
N LEU A 87 23.28 6.98 -13.28
CA LEU A 87 21.84 6.88 -13.52
C LEU A 87 21.23 8.25 -13.88
N ASN A 88 20.59 8.31 -15.05
CA ASN A 88 19.72 9.43 -15.41
C ASN A 88 18.29 8.98 -15.14
N VAL A 89 17.72 9.45 -14.03
CA VAL A 89 16.39 9.04 -13.52
C VAL A 89 15.28 9.26 -14.54
N GLU A 90 15.43 10.23 -15.45
CA GLU A 90 14.48 10.48 -16.54
C GLU A 90 14.59 9.49 -17.72
N LYS A 91 15.72 8.76 -17.85
CA LYS A 91 15.98 7.87 -18.99
C LYS A 91 15.86 6.38 -18.68
N GLU A 92 15.84 5.97 -17.41
CA GLU A 92 15.83 4.56 -16.99
C GLU A 92 14.53 4.10 -16.30
N THR A 93 13.43 4.85 -16.43
CA THR A 93 12.10 4.49 -15.87
C THR A 93 11.45 3.24 -16.47
N ASP A 94 12.19 2.47 -17.28
CA ASP A 94 11.74 1.23 -17.93
C ASP A 94 12.79 0.10 -17.77
N SER A 95 13.54 0.14 -16.67
CA SER A 95 14.47 -0.94 -16.34
C SER A 95 13.74 -2.14 -15.74
N ALA A 96 14.22 -3.35 -16.05
CA ALA A 96 13.70 -4.57 -15.42
C ALA A 96 13.82 -4.51 -13.89
N ALA A 97 14.85 -3.84 -13.36
CA ALA A 97 15.05 -3.67 -11.93
C ALA A 97 13.97 -2.79 -11.27
N LEU A 98 13.56 -1.69 -11.92
CA LEU A 98 12.46 -0.85 -11.43
C LEU A 98 11.13 -1.60 -11.51
N ARG A 99 10.89 -2.35 -12.59
CA ARG A 99 9.70 -3.19 -12.70
C ARG A 99 9.65 -4.24 -11.59
N ASP A 100 10.75 -4.95 -11.35
CA ASP A 100 10.83 -5.95 -10.29
C ASP A 100 10.69 -5.33 -8.89
N PHE A 101 11.12 -4.07 -8.71
CA PHE A 101 10.86 -3.30 -7.49
C PHE A 101 9.39 -3.00 -7.32
N LEU A 102 8.72 -2.44 -8.34
CA LEU A 102 7.29 -2.08 -8.31
C LEU A 102 6.37 -3.30 -8.11
N HIS A 103 6.83 -4.47 -8.55
CA HIS A 103 6.17 -5.75 -8.33
C HIS A 103 6.50 -6.33 -6.94
N GLY A 104 6.95 -5.49 -6.00
CA GLY A 104 7.25 -5.87 -4.63
C GLY A 104 6.08 -5.66 -3.66
N ILE A 105 6.41 -5.76 -2.38
CA ILE A 105 5.54 -5.42 -1.25
C ILE A 105 6.09 -4.14 -0.63
N HIS A 106 5.31 -3.08 -0.60
CA HIS A 106 5.74 -1.76 -0.15
C HIS A 106 4.97 -1.33 1.09
N PHE A 107 5.64 -1.27 2.23
CA PHE A 107 5.09 -0.68 3.45
C PHE A 107 5.34 0.83 3.43
N ILE A 108 4.26 1.58 3.52
CA ILE A 108 4.19 3.02 3.61
C ILE A 108 3.68 3.29 5.02
N ASP A 109 4.27 4.28 5.67
CA ASP A 109 4.04 4.71 7.05
C ASP A 109 2.54 5.03 7.36
N SER A 110 2.26 5.95 8.28
CA SER A 110 0.87 6.37 8.57
C SER A 110 0.11 6.85 7.31
N GLY A 111 -1.23 6.89 7.35
CA GLY A 111 -2.07 7.30 6.21
C GLY A 111 -1.78 8.72 5.69
N ASN A 112 -1.04 9.53 6.46
CA ASN A 112 -0.50 10.81 6.00
C ASN A 112 0.38 10.70 4.75
N TYR A 113 0.94 9.52 4.50
CA TYR A 113 1.89 9.26 3.42
C TYR A 113 1.29 8.42 2.28
N HIS A 114 -0.02 8.14 2.30
CA HIS A 114 -0.67 7.26 1.30
C HIS A 114 -0.57 7.78 -0.14
N TYR A 115 -0.25 9.07 -0.32
CA TYR A 115 0.13 9.60 -1.62
C TYR A 115 1.34 8.91 -2.28
N MET A 116 2.13 8.16 -1.51
CA MET A 116 3.20 7.31 -2.03
C MET A 116 2.69 6.30 -3.06
N SER A 117 1.45 5.84 -2.93
CA SER A 117 0.78 5.00 -3.93
C SER A 117 0.74 5.68 -5.30
N TYR A 118 0.40 6.97 -5.38
CA TYR A 118 0.51 7.73 -6.64
C TYR A 118 1.94 7.75 -7.18
N ILE A 119 2.94 7.97 -6.32
CA ILE A 119 4.35 8.03 -6.74
C ILE A 119 4.78 6.69 -7.36
N LEU A 120 4.51 5.57 -6.68
CA LEU A 120 4.79 4.21 -7.16
C LEU A 120 4.05 3.92 -8.47
N LEU A 121 2.74 4.17 -8.50
CA LEU A 121 1.90 3.92 -9.68
C LEU A 121 2.30 4.77 -10.89
N SER A 122 2.79 6.00 -10.69
CA SER A 122 3.28 6.86 -11.79
C SER A 122 4.48 6.25 -12.53
N MET A 123 5.19 5.31 -11.88
CA MET A 123 6.33 4.59 -12.44
C MET A 123 5.90 3.28 -13.12
N VAL A 124 4.67 2.79 -12.92
CA VAL A 124 4.14 1.58 -13.59
C VAL A 124 3.84 1.87 -15.06
N LYS A 125 4.47 1.09 -15.96
CA LYS A 125 4.38 1.29 -17.43
C LYS A 125 3.52 0.25 -18.15
N GLU A 126 3.09 -0.81 -17.49
CA GLU A 126 2.15 -1.79 -18.06
C GLU A 126 0.69 -1.47 -17.69
N PRO A 127 -0.30 -1.79 -18.55
CA PRO A 127 -1.71 -1.59 -18.23
C PRO A 127 -2.15 -2.40 -17.00
N PHE A 128 -2.92 -1.79 -16.10
CA PHE A 128 -3.33 -2.43 -14.85
C PHE A 128 -4.68 -1.94 -14.34
N SER A 129 -5.24 -2.74 -13.44
CA SER A 129 -6.40 -2.46 -12.62
C SER A 129 -5.94 -2.10 -11.21
N LEU A 130 -6.44 -0.99 -10.67
CA LEU A 130 -6.13 -0.57 -9.30
C LEU A 130 -7.25 -1.03 -8.37
N VAL A 131 -6.91 -1.81 -7.35
CA VAL A 131 -7.82 -2.16 -6.25
C VAL A 131 -7.31 -1.48 -4.98
N VAL A 132 -8.19 -0.74 -4.31
CA VAL A 132 -7.88 0.01 -3.09
C VAL A 132 -8.79 -0.47 -1.96
N PHE A 133 -8.20 -0.85 -0.83
CA PHE A 133 -8.92 -1.02 0.43
C PHE A 133 -8.64 0.20 1.30
N ASP A 134 -9.68 0.94 1.66
CA ASP A 134 -9.54 2.24 2.32
C ASP A 134 -10.88 2.68 2.93
N HIS A 135 -10.87 3.33 4.09
CA HIS A 135 -12.05 4.01 4.62
C HIS A 135 -12.35 5.31 3.88
N HIS A 136 -11.33 5.95 3.33
CA HIS A 136 -11.39 7.17 2.56
C HIS A 136 -11.38 6.85 1.05
N PRO A 137 -12.06 7.65 0.22
CA PRO A 137 -11.99 7.46 -1.22
C PRO A 137 -10.68 7.99 -1.82
N ASP A 138 -9.93 8.84 -1.11
CA ASP A 138 -8.70 9.50 -1.57
C ASP A 138 -8.78 10.17 -2.94
N MET A 139 -9.96 10.73 -3.21
CA MET A 139 -10.33 11.42 -4.43
C MET A 139 -10.69 12.91 -4.22
N GLN A 140 -10.28 13.50 -3.08
CA GLN A 140 -10.52 14.92 -2.85
C GLN A 140 -9.72 15.76 -3.86
N PRO A 141 -10.35 16.76 -4.50
CA PRO A 141 -9.60 17.71 -5.32
C PRO A 141 -8.64 18.52 -4.46
N PRO A 142 -7.50 18.97 -5.02
CA PRO A 142 -6.51 19.71 -4.26
C PRO A 142 -7.11 21.03 -3.74
N LYS A 143 -6.89 21.29 -2.44
CA LYS A 143 -7.43 22.49 -1.77
C LYS A 143 -6.62 23.76 -2.08
N PHE A 144 -5.32 23.61 -2.33
CA PHE A 144 -4.39 24.70 -2.60
C PHE A 144 -3.31 24.26 -3.59
N GLY A 145 -3.17 24.96 -4.72
CA GLY A 145 -2.26 24.55 -5.80
C GLY A 145 -2.65 23.20 -6.40
N ASP A 146 -1.73 22.58 -7.14
CA ASP A 146 -1.84 21.21 -7.65
C ASP A 146 -0.90 20.28 -6.84
N ILE A 147 -0.88 20.46 -5.51
CA ILE A 147 -0.01 19.71 -4.61
C ILE A 147 -0.63 18.33 -4.36
N LEU A 148 0.19 17.27 -4.47
CA LEU A 148 -0.21 15.91 -4.16
C LEU A 148 -0.50 15.77 -2.65
N SER A 149 -1.57 15.08 -2.28
CA SER A 149 -1.97 14.84 -0.89
C SER A 149 -2.46 13.43 -0.67
N CYS A 150 -2.41 12.93 0.57
CA CYS A 150 -3.02 11.65 0.93
C CYS A 150 -4.48 11.60 0.47
N GLY A 151 -5.32 12.54 0.87
CA GLY A 151 -6.74 12.54 0.50
C GLY A 151 -7.09 12.72 -1.00
N GLY A 152 -6.12 12.83 -1.91
CA GLY A 152 -6.36 13.11 -3.34
C GLY A 152 -5.54 12.28 -4.32
N TRP A 153 -4.76 11.29 -3.85
CA TRP A 153 -3.81 10.57 -4.69
C TRP A 153 -4.50 9.70 -5.76
N VAL A 154 -5.66 9.11 -5.46
CA VAL A 154 -6.42 8.29 -6.42
C VAL A 154 -6.92 9.15 -7.58
N LEU A 155 -7.42 10.36 -7.28
CA LEU A 155 -7.83 11.31 -8.32
C LEU A 155 -6.65 11.70 -9.21
N LYS A 156 -5.46 11.91 -8.62
CA LYS A 156 -4.26 12.23 -9.38
C LYS A 156 -3.77 11.06 -10.25
N VAL A 157 -3.86 9.82 -9.76
CA VAL A 157 -3.62 8.60 -10.54
C VAL A 157 -4.53 8.55 -11.77
N LEU A 158 -5.83 8.77 -11.56
CA LEU A 158 -6.83 8.81 -12.64
C LEU A 158 -6.54 9.90 -13.68
N GLN A 159 -5.97 11.03 -13.28
CA GLN A 159 -5.65 12.14 -14.17
C GLN A 159 -4.36 11.90 -14.96
N ASP A 160 -3.31 11.42 -14.29
CA ASP A 160 -1.94 11.49 -14.80
C ASP A 160 -1.44 10.14 -15.35
N ASN A 161 -2.04 9.01 -14.96
CA ASN A 161 -1.55 7.68 -15.36
C ASN A 161 -2.38 7.05 -16.51
N PRO A 162 -1.87 7.01 -17.75
CA PRO A 162 -2.60 6.45 -18.90
C PRO A 162 -2.69 4.90 -18.90
N ASN A 163 -2.00 4.23 -17.98
CA ASN A 163 -1.96 2.77 -17.88
C ASN A 163 -3.03 2.21 -16.93
N VAL A 164 -3.62 3.04 -16.07
CA VAL A 164 -4.75 2.64 -15.23
C VAL A 164 -5.96 2.42 -16.12
N ARG A 165 -6.57 1.23 -16.03
CA ARG A 165 -7.72 0.84 -16.86
C ARG A 165 -9.03 0.97 -16.12
N ASP A 166 -9.00 0.61 -14.85
CA ASP A 166 -10.13 0.68 -13.93
C ASP A 166 -9.60 0.85 -12.51
N VAL A 167 -10.44 1.44 -11.66
CA VAL A 167 -10.18 1.67 -10.24
C VAL A 167 -11.36 1.15 -9.45
N HIS A 168 -11.07 0.35 -8.43
CA HIS A 168 -12.03 -0.29 -7.56
C HIS A 168 -11.69 0.06 -6.11
N ILE A 169 -12.60 0.75 -5.40
CA ILE A 169 -12.40 1.15 -4.00
C ILE A 169 -13.36 0.35 -3.12
N ILE A 170 -12.81 -0.29 -2.09
CA ILE A 170 -13.52 -1.20 -1.19
C ILE A 170 -13.46 -0.64 0.23
N GLY A 171 -14.64 -0.48 0.85
CA GLY A 171 -14.75 -0.10 2.26
C GLY A 171 -14.88 1.40 2.54
N ALA A 172 -14.80 2.24 1.49
CA ALA A 172 -14.89 3.68 1.65
C ALA A 172 -16.25 4.15 2.17
N ASP A 173 -16.24 5.14 3.05
CA ASP A 173 -17.44 5.68 3.68
C ASP A 173 -18.42 6.30 2.67
N GLU A 174 -19.70 5.91 2.77
CA GLU A 174 -20.74 6.34 1.83
C GLU A 174 -20.94 7.86 1.81
N LYS A 175 -20.76 8.53 2.96
CA LYS A 175 -20.90 9.99 3.04
C LYS A 175 -19.71 10.66 2.36
N LEU A 176 -18.47 10.21 2.59
CA LEU A 176 -17.29 10.71 1.87
C LEU A 176 -17.44 10.51 0.35
N ILE A 177 -17.92 9.35 -0.09
CA ILE A 177 -18.23 9.08 -1.51
C ILE A 177 -19.30 10.03 -2.05
N SER A 178 -20.31 10.38 -1.24
CA SER A 178 -21.39 11.28 -1.64
C SER A 178 -20.96 12.73 -1.86
N GLU A 179 -19.87 13.14 -1.21
CA GLU A 179 -19.30 14.49 -1.28
C GLU A 179 -18.42 14.70 -2.52
N LEU A 180 -18.01 13.61 -3.20
CA LEU A 180 -17.21 13.68 -4.42
C LEU A 180 -17.97 14.32 -5.60
N PRO A 181 -17.27 15.04 -6.49
CA PRO A 181 -17.84 15.45 -7.77
C PRO A 181 -18.40 14.25 -8.55
N LYS A 182 -19.61 14.40 -9.10
CA LYS A 182 -20.30 13.29 -9.78
C LYS A 182 -19.49 12.70 -10.95
N GLU A 183 -18.76 13.55 -11.65
CA GLU A 183 -17.93 13.17 -12.78
C GLU A 183 -16.73 12.33 -12.35
N ASP A 184 -16.05 12.70 -11.26
CA ASP A 184 -14.94 11.92 -10.72
C ASP A 184 -15.43 10.60 -10.12
N ARG A 185 -16.51 10.65 -9.33
CA ARG A 185 -17.13 9.46 -8.75
C ARG A 185 -17.55 8.42 -9.80
N ALA A 186 -17.96 8.85 -10.99
CA ALA A 186 -18.37 7.95 -12.07
C ALA A 186 -17.19 7.19 -12.72
N ARG A 187 -15.94 7.57 -12.43
CA ARG A 187 -14.73 6.95 -12.99
C ARG A 187 -14.24 5.75 -12.16
N VAL A 188 -14.85 5.51 -11.00
CA VAL A 188 -14.44 4.51 -10.02
C VAL A 188 -15.62 3.61 -9.67
N SER A 189 -15.34 2.32 -9.46
CA SER A 189 -16.32 1.38 -8.91
C SER A 189 -16.13 1.27 -7.39
N PHE A 190 -17.15 1.65 -6.62
CA PHE A 190 -17.15 1.55 -5.17
C PHE A 190 -17.84 0.27 -4.71
N TYR A 191 -17.29 -0.37 -3.68
CA TYR A 191 -17.78 -1.61 -3.10
C TYR A 191 -17.91 -1.47 -1.58
N THR A 192 -19.06 -1.85 -1.07
CA THR A 192 -19.29 -2.00 0.37
C THR A 192 -18.66 -3.31 0.88
N LEU A 193 -18.58 -3.44 2.20
CA LEU A 193 -18.16 -4.71 2.83
C LEU A 193 -19.13 -5.86 2.55
N ASP A 194 -20.40 -5.57 2.23
CA ASP A 194 -21.38 -6.58 1.83
C ASP A 194 -21.18 -7.05 0.39
N ASP A 195 -20.83 -6.13 -0.53
CA ASP A 195 -20.59 -6.47 -1.94
C ASP A 195 -19.48 -7.52 -2.06
N ILE A 196 -18.40 -7.35 -1.29
CA ILE A 196 -17.24 -8.24 -1.35
C ILE A 196 -17.47 -9.62 -0.71
N LYS A 197 -18.57 -9.83 0.03
CA LYS A 197 -18.93 -11.17 0.53
C LYS A 197 -19.28 -12.13 -0.61
N THR A 198 -19.66 -11.60 -1.77
CA THR A 198 -20.07 -12.39 -2.94
C THR A 198 -18.95 -12.61 -3.95
N GLY A 199 -17.79 -11.98 -3.75
CA GLY A 199 -16.62 -12.09 -4.60
C GLY A 199 -15.79 -10.81 -4.59
N ARG A 200 -14.66 -10.81 -5.31
CA ARG A 200 -13.83 -9.61 -5.48
C ARG A 200 -14.21 -8.83 -6.74
N PRO A 201 -13.84 -7.54 -6.84
CA PRO A 201 -14.01 -6.78 -8.07
C PRO A 201 -13.52 -7.57 -9.28
N LYS A 202 -14.26 -7.56 -10.38
CA LYS A 202 -13.83 -8.25 -11.60
C LYS A 202 -13.01 -7.30 -12.45
N THR A 203 -11.78 -7.68 -12.73
CA THR A 203 -10.84 -6.90 -13.53
C THR A 203 -10.38 -7.71 -14.76
N GLU A 204 -10.09 -7.02 -15.86
CA GLU A 204 -9.58 -7.65 -17.10
C GLU A 204 -8.05 -7.51 -17.26
N TYR A 205 -7.40 -6.79 -16.35
CA TYR A 205 -5.97 -6.50 -16.36
C TYR A 205 -5.28 -7.02 -15.09
N PRO A 206 -3.94 -7.13 -15.10
CA PRO A 206 -3.16 -7.36 -13.90
C PRO A 206 -3.50 -6.34 -12.80
N VAL A 207 -3.44 -6.77 -11.54
CA VAL A 207 -3.90 -5.96 -10.40
C VAL A 207 -2.71 -5.34 -9.69
N TYR A 208 -2.79 -4.03 -9.44
CA TYR A 208 -2.03 -3.38 -8.38
C TYR A 208 -2.95 -3.19 -7.18
N LEU A 209 -2.50 -3.58 -5.99
CA LEU A 209 -3.28 -3.52 -4.77
C LEU A 209 -2.73 -2.43 -3.85
N SER A 210 -3.55 -1.48 -3.43
CA SER A 210 -3.21 -0.52 -2.40
C SER A 210 -4.11 -0.74 -1.19
N VAL A 211 -3.53 -0.75 0.01
CA VAL A 211 -4.26 -1.02 1.26
C VAL A 211 -3.95 0.07 2.25
N ASP A 212 -4.90 0.96 2.55
CA ASP A 212 -4.88 1.68 3.82
C ASP A 212 -5.53 0.82 4.89
N LYS A 213 -4.81 0.60 5.98
CA LYS A 213 -5.27 -0.18 7.13
C LYS A 213 -6.41 0.49 7.87
N ASP A 214 -6.69 1.78 7.63
CA ASP A 214 -7.82 2.47 8.24
C ASP A 214 -9.20 1.91 7.84
N VAL A 215 -9.29 1.11 6.77
CA VAL A 215 -10.50 0.36 6.42
C VAL A 215 -10.92 -0.63 7.52
N VAL A 216 -9.95 -1.09 8.33
CA VAL A 216 -10.14 -2.00 9.46
C VAL A 216 -10.71 -1.23 10.63
N LYS A 217 -11.60 -1.85 11.41
CA LYS A 217 -12.14 -1.23 12.61
C LYS A 217 -11.10 -0.96 13.69
N ARG A 218 -11.32 0.14 14.41
CA ARG A 218 -10.40 0.67 15.42
C ARG A 218 -10.11 -0.28 16.58
N GLU A 219 -11.05 -1.16 16.90
CA GLU A 219 -10.89 -2.12 18.00
C GLU A 219 -9.91 -3.26 17.67
N GLU A 220 -9.67 -3.53 16.39
CA GLU A 220 -8.74 -4.59 15.96
C GLU A 220 -7.37 -4.05 15.56
N LEU A 221 -7.33 -2.83 15.02
CA LEU A 221 -6.10 -2.19 14.58
C LEU A 221 -6.24 -0.68 14.73
N ILE A 222 -5.22 -0.02 15.27
CA ILE A 222 -5.26 1.44 15.48
C ILE A 222 -4.38 2.11 14.42
N THR A 223 -4.99 3.00 13.63
CA THR A 223 -4.30 3.88 12.68
C THR A 223 -4.40 5.35 13.13
N ASN A 224 -3.83 6.26 12.34
CA ASN A 224 -3.81 7.70 12.63
C ASN A 224 -4.98 8.51 12.03
N TRP A 225 -5.85 7.89 11.24
CA TRP A 225 -7.06 8.50 10.64
C TRP A 225 -8.34 7.92 11.25
N ASP A 226 -9.50 8.48 10.87
CA ASP A 226 -10.78 7.81 11.13
C ASP A 226 -10.86 6.49 10.36
N GLN A 227 -11.58 5.53 10.93
CA GLN A 227 -11.50 4.14 10.53
C GLN A 227 -12.86 3.57 10.12
N GLY A 228 -12.81 2.61 9.21
CA GLY A 228 -13.94 1.82 8.75
C GLY A 228 -14.33 0.71 9.72
N GLU A 229 -15.04 -0.28 9.18
CA GLU A 229 -15.69 -1.34 9.97
C GLU A 229 -15.26 -2.74 9.54
N MET A 230 -14.24 -2.86 8.68
CA MET A 230 -13.78 -4.16 8.20
C MET A 230 -13.08 -4.94 9.33
N ASN A 231 -13.26 -6.25 9.39
CA ASN A 231 -12.44 -7.09 10.27
C ASN A 231 -11.06 -7.29 9.64
N ALA A 232 -10.00 -7.27 10.45
CA ALA A 232 -8.61 -7.47 10.00
C ALA A 232 -8.44 -8.80 9.24
N TYR A 233 -9.06 -9.88 9.72
CA TYR A 233 -9.03 -11.17 9.04
C TYR A 233 -9.82 -11.21 7.72
N ASP A 234 -10.87 -10.40 7.58
CA ASP A 234 -11.57 -10.27 6.30
C ASP A 234 -10.66 -9.56 5.30
N LEU A 235 -9.94 -8.51 5.72
CA LEU A 235 -8.97 -7.81 4.88
C LEU A 235 -7.85 -8.75 4.43
N LEU A 236 -7.23 -9.49 5.35
CA LEU A 236 -6.23 -10.51 5.03
C LEU A 236 -6.78 -11.58 4.07
N GLY A 237 -8.02 -12.04 4.28
CA GLY A 237 -8.69 -12.96 3.35
C GLY A 237 -8.85 -12.36 1.95
N CYS A 238 -9.19 -11.07 1.86
CA CYS A 238 -9.30 -10.38 0.58
C CYS A 238 -7.96 -10.23 -0.13
N ILE A 239 -6.90 -9.85 0.60
CA ILE A 239 -5.54 -9.75 0.08
C ILE A 239 -5.11 -11.11 -0.48
N ARG A 240 -5.32 -12.20 0.28
CA ARG A 240 -5.00 -13.57 -0.16
C ARG A 240 -5.69 -13.94 -1.46
N GLU A 241 -7.00 -13.70 -1.53
CA GLU A 241 -7.82 -14.04 -2.70
C GLU A 241 -7.35 -13.29 -3.95
N LEU A 242 -7.03 -12.00 -3.83
CA LEU A 242 -6.52 -11.19 -4.94
C LEU A 242 -5.10 -11.58 -5.35
N ALA A 243 -4.23 -11.88 -4.39
CA ALA A 243 -2.84 -12.28 -4.64
C ALA A 243 -2.72 -13.69 -5.24
N SER A 244 -3.64 -14.60 -4.88
CA SER A 244 -3.62 -16.01 -5.30
C SER A 244 -4.48 -16.30 -6.53
N ASP A 245 -5.09 -15.28 -7.16
CA ASP A 245 -5.99 -15.45 -8.29
C ASP A 245 -5.20 -15.91 -9.53
N PRO A 246 -5.39 -17.16 -10.03
CA PRO A 246 -4.63 -17.66 -11.17
C PRO A 246 -5.00 -16.97 -12.49
N GLU A 247 -6.15 -16.29 -12.56
CA GLU A 247 -6.57 -15.55 -13.74
C GLU A 247 -6.00 -14.12 -13.76
N ARG A 248 -5.48 -13.64 -12.63
CA ARG A 248 -5.02 -12.25 -12.46
C ARG A 248 -3.67 -12.20 -11.78
N LYS A 249 -2.70 -11.67 -12.52
CA LYS A 249 -1.37 -11.42 -11.97
C LYS A 249 -1.42 -10.21 -11.04
N LEU A 250 -0.97 -10.37 -9.79
CA LEU A 250 -0.60 -9.25 -8.92
C LEU A 250 0.72 -8.64 -9.41
N ILE A 251 0.75 -7.34 -9.64
CA ILE A 251 1.91 -6.60 -10.19
C ILE A 251 2.52 -5.62 -9.19
N GLY A 252 2.11 -5.70 -7.93
CA GLY A 252 2.58 -4.86 -6.84
C GLY A 252 1.51 -4.73 -5.77
N ILE A 253 1.98 -4.52 -4.54
CA ILE A 253 1.13 -4.15 -3.43
C ILE A 253 1.80 -3.07 -2.58
N ASP A 254 1.01 -2.09 -2.14
CA ASP A 254 1.39 -1.19 -1.07
C ASP A 254 0.43 -1.27 0.13
N ILE A 255 0.97 -1.05 1.32
CA ILE A 255 0.27 -1.10 2.61
C ILE A 255 0.61 0.17 3.37
N CYS A 256 -0.40 0.97 3.68
CA CYS A 256 -0.35 2.21 4.44
C CYS A 256 -1.15 2.08 5.75
N GLY A 257 -1.03 3.06 6.64
CA GLY A 257 -1.99 3.23 7.75
C GLY A 257 -1.42 2.81 9.10
N GLU A 258 -0.15 3.10 9.37
CA GLU A 258 0.39 3.02 10.73
C GLU A 258 -0.24 4.05 11.68
N CYS A 259 -0.14 3.80 12.99
CA CYS A 259 -0.37 4.84 14.00
C CYS A 259 0.75 5.89 13.95
N ALA A 260 0.47 7.13 14.38
CA ALA A 260 1.51 8.14 14.50
C ALA A 260 2.29 7.96 15.82
N PRO A 261 3.63 8.09 15.83
CA PRO A 261 4.43 7.91 17.06
C PRO A 261 4.06 8.85 18.21
N ASP A 262 3.48 10.00 17.90
CA ASP A 262 3.03 11.03 18.84
C ASP A 262 1.50 11.13 18.95
N GLN A 263 0.76 10.10 18.50
CA GLN A 263 -0.70 10.13 18.48
C GLN A 263 -1.30 10.19 19.90
N GLU A 264 -2.09 11.23 20.14
CA GLU A 264 -2.78 11.42 21.41
C GLU A 264 -4.01 10.51 21.54
N GLY A 265 -4.34 10.13 22.78
CA GLY A 265 -5.59 9.43 23.09
C GLY A 265 -5.58 7.92 22.85
N ILE A 266 -4.41 7.32 22.58
CA ILE A 266 -4.24 5.87 22.41
C ILE A 266 -3.05 5.34 23.25
N ASP A 267 -2.96 4.02 23.38
CA ASP A 267 -1.74 3.35 23.79
C ASP A 267 -0.88 3.11 22.54
N VAL A 268 0.07 4.02 22.28
CA VAL A 268 0.93 3.99 21.10
C VAL A 268 1.75 2.70 21.04
N GLY A 269 2.24 2.20 22.18
CA GLY A 269 3.03 0.96 22.21
C GLY A 269 2.21 -0.26 21.81
N ALA A 270 0.96 -0.34 22.28
CA ALA A 270 0.04 -1.40 21.86
C ALA A 270 -0.37 -1.26 20.39
N ALA A 271 -0.57 -0.02 19.90
CA ALA A 271 -0.90 0.23 18.50
C ALA A 271 0.23 -0.18 17.55
N ILE A 272 1.48 0.19 17.85
CA ILE A 272 2.66 -0.25 17.10
C ILE A 272 2.77 -1.78 17.10
N ALA A 273 2.63 -2.42 18.26
CA ALA A 273 2.71 -3.89 18.34
C ALA A 273 1.61 -4.60 17.53
N GLY A 274 0.39 -4.06 17.52
CA GLY A 274 -0.71 -4.59 16.71
C GLY A 274 -0.49 -4.42 15.21
N ASN A 275 0.06 -3.27 14.80
CA ASN A 275 0.43 -3.02 13.41
C ASN A 275 1.59 -3.91 12.94
N ASP A 276 2.63 -4.08 13.76
CA ASP A 276 3.74 -5.01 13.50
C ASP A 276 3.23 -6.44 13.28
N GLU A 277 2.28 -6.88 14.11
CA GLU A 277 1.64 -8.18 13.94
C GLU A 277 0.84 -8.29 12.66
N PHE A 278 0.02 -7.29 12.35
CA PHE A 278 -0.77 -7.25 11.14
C PHE A 278 0.11 -7.26 9.87
N ASN A 279 1.16 -6.44 9.85
CA ASN A 279 2.12 -6.33 8.74
C ASN A 279 2.81 -7.68 8.47
N ARG A 280 3.16 -8.43 9.52
CA ARG A 280 3.68 -9.80 9.39
C ARG A 280 2.66 -10.76 8.78
N LEU A 281 1.40 -10.68 9.22
CA LEU A 281 0.32 -11.52 8.67
C LEU A 281 0.02 -11.20 7.20
N VAL A 282 0.20 -9.95 6.77
CA VAL A 282 0.12 -9.57 5.35
C VAL A 282 1.22 -10.26 4.56
N ILE A 283 2.47 -10.22 5.03
CA ILE A 283 3.60 -10.91 4.38
C ILE A 283 3.35 -12.41 4.28
N ASP A 284 2.88 -13.05 5.37
CA ASP A 284 2.59 -14.50 5.38
C ASP A 284 1.39 -14.88 4.49
N THR A 285 0.61 -13.90 4.03
CA THR A 285 -0.60 -14.10 3.24
C THR A 285 -0.35 -14.07 1.73
N ILE A 286 0.74 -13.45 1.29
CA ILE A 286 1.10 -13.21 -0.12
C ILE A 286 2.28 -14.10 -0.51
#